data_AF-A0A8X6TGS1-F1
#
_entry.id   AF-A0A8X6TGS1-F1
#
_cell.length_a   1.000
_cell.length_b   1.000
_cell.length_c   1.000
_cell.angle_alpha   90.00
_cell.angle_beta   90.00
_cell.angle_gamma   90.00
#
_symmetry.space_group_name_H-M   'P 1'
#
loop_
_entity.id
_entity.type
_entity.pdbx_description
1 polymer ?
#
loop_
_entity_poly.entity_id
_entity_poly.type
_entity_poly.pdbx_seq_one_letter_code
_entity_poly.pdbx_strand_id
1 'polypeptide(L)'
;MISTYVNSQKQFQSCSNPNTPVQHSNTSDLSHYQEQIVRESISIQPPQIHDKSIPRFLLAILRFSGFVYELNEKNKSVKVWLFFLFIMLFVIFDSLVILILNFSHTERKISLTHLCLKVFSLVIWICMRRKRMNMKILLRKLQPLHAPAHEKIFNFLVLIIVAIPLVYSTTFTIYCDKRFFSTLLAYGNKLESLSGLILLIWIKKCLQFLIFPAFPLLLSLLFTTMCLRCSLYFTILTKEITEYSPHTFGPEEQRNILRRKAEIDDILDIIQEIFSVPSFFFILGYFVSCCRAFAWNLTLRVKTPIQWLTFIDGVIILMSLSTALWVSGGLPENINKLKEAFYKKTHRRIIFVGTSEEPDLRKELLDKPDFVLTGCGVLFYRKSSVLAAIGALLTYTVLVISITHTRYQ
;
A
#
# COMPACT_ATOMS: atom_id res chain seq x y z
N MET A 1 -0.21 25.97 -27.37
CA MET A 1 0.09 24.60 -27.85
C MET A 1 -1.18 23.74 -27.85
N ILE A 2 -2.18 24.19 -28.59
CA ILE A 2 -3.44 23.50 -28.89
C ILE A 2 -3.71 23.88 -30.36
N SER A 3 -3.13 23.15 -31.31
CA SER A 3 -3.33 23.37 -32.75
C SER A 3 -2.69 22.26 -33.59
N THR A 4 -3.05 20.99 -33.34
CA THR A 4 -2.55 19.90 -34.21
C THR A 4 -3.46 18.67 -34.32
N TYR A 5 -4.76 18.79 -34.02
CA TYR A 5 -5.67 17.62 -34.04
C TYR A 5 -6.90 17.74 -34.94
N VAL A 6 -6.93 18.68 -35.89
CA VAL A 6 -8.10 18.92 -36.76
C VAL A 6 -7.90 18.49 -38.22
N ASN A 7 -6.73 17.97 -38.61
CA ASN A 7 -6.41 17.76 -40.04
C ASN A 7 -6.44 16.32 -40.58
N SER A 8 -6.98 15.33 -39.86
CA SER A 8 -7.04 13.92 -40.35
C SER A 8 -8.45 13.41 -40.70
N GLN A 9 -9.43 14.27 -40.90
CA GLN A 9 -10.79 13.86 -41.32
C GLN A 9 -11.26 14.38 -42.69
N LYS A 10 -10.37 14.98 -43.50
CA LYS A 10 -10.75 15.56 -44.81
C LYS A 10 -10.20 14.83 -46.04
N GLN A 11 -9.97 13.51 -45.96
CA GLN A 11 -9.38 12.76 -47.08
C GLN A 11 -10.11 11.49 -47.53
N PHE A 12 -11.40 11.34 -47.22
CA PHE A 12 -12.23 10.30 -47.81
C PHE A 12 -13.61 10.84 -48.21
N GLN A 13 -13.65 11.67 -49.24
CA GLN A 13 -14.88 12.01 -49.96
C GLN A 13 -14.55 12.72 -51.28
N SER A 14 -14.35 11.96 -52.35
CA SER A 14 -14.48 12.44 -53.74
C SER A 14 -14.20 11.28 -54.69
N CYS A 15 -15.26 10.55 -55.08
CA CYS A 15 -15.44 9.98 -56.43
C CYS A 15 -16.78 9.23 -56.45
N SER A 16 -17.86 9.93 -56.80
CA SER A 16 -19.07 9.26 -57.30
C SER A 16 -19.69 10.11 -58.42
N ASN A 17 -19.84 9.44 -59.56
CA ASN A 17 -20.39 9.94 -60.82
C ASN A 17 -21.94 9.97 -60.72
N PRO A 18 -22.64 10.95 -61.30
CA PRO A 18 -24.10 11.02 -61.26
C PRO A 18 -24.68 10.25 -62.46
N ASN A 19 -25.71 9.42 -62.23
CA ASN A 19 -26.84 9.17 -63.13
C ASN A 19 -27.54 7.85 -62.74
N THR A 20 -28.61 7.93 -61.95
CA THR A 20 -29.77 7.03 -62.03
C THR A 20 -30.90 7.55 -61.12
N PRO A 21 -32.18 7.39 -61.51
CA PRO A 21 -33.29 8.09 -60.90
C PRO A 21 -33.84 7.41 -59.65
N VAL A 22 -34.46 8.26 -58.84
CA VAL A 22 -35.08 8.07 -57.53
C VAL A 22 -36.19 7.01 -57.55
N GLN A 23 -36.16 6.09 -56.57
CA GLN A 23 -37.34 5.39 -56.08
C GLN A 23 -37.59 5.78 -54.62
N HIS A 24 -38.80 6.28 -54.37
CA HIS A 24 -39.37 6.57 -53.06
C HIS A 24 -39.63 5.28 -52.27
N SER A 25 -39.14 5.18 -51.04
CA SER A 25 -39.80 4.42 -49.98
C SER A 25 -39.33 4.83 -48.57
N ASN A 26 -40.31 5.19 -47.74
CA ASN A 26 -40.43 5.00 -46.28
C ASN A 26 -39.37 5.63 -45.36
N THR A 27 -39.58 6.91 -45.01
CA THR A 27 -38.90 7.66 -43.95
C THR A 27 -39.54 7.57 -42.56
N SER A 28 -40.56 6.72 -42.34
CA SER A 28 -41.29 6.63 -41.07
C SER A 28 -40.72 5.62 -40.06
N ASP A 29 -39.87 4.68 -40.47
CA ASP A 29 -39.35 3.64 -39.56
C ASP A 29 -37.98 3.98 -38.96
N LEU A 30 -37.23 4.91 -39.57
CA LEU A 30 -35.88 5.27 -39.09
C LEU A 30 -35.91 6.19 -37.86
N SER A 31 -36.94 7.03 -37.70
CA SER A 31 -37.05 7.93 -36.54
C SER A 31 -37.39 7.17 -35.26
N HIS A 32 -38.18 6.10 -35.37
CA HIS A 32 -38.53 5.26 -34.23
C HIS A 32 -37.35 4.39 -33.77
N TYR A 33 -36.49 3.95 -34.70
CA TYR A 33 -35.24 3.24 -34.36
C TYR A 33 -34.18 4.17 -33.74
N GLN A 34 -34.05 5.43 -34.21
CA GLN A 34 -33.11 6.38 -33.61
C GLN A 34 -33.50 6.82 -32.20
N GLU A 35 -34.80 7.00 -31.90
CA GLU A 35 -35.24 7.29 -30.52
C GLU A 35 -35.06 6.08 -29.58
N GLN A 36 -35.17 4.86 -30.09
CA GLN A 36 -34.99 3.64 -29.30
C GLN A 36 -33.51 3.39 -28.98
N ILE A 37 -32.59 3.67 -29.92
CA ILE A 37 -31.13 3.61 -29.69
C ILE A 37 -30.68 4.72 -28.72
N VAL A 38 -31.28 5.91 -28.78
CA VAL A 38 -30.97 6.99 -27.82
C VAL A 38 -31.51 6.68 -26.42
N ARG A 39 -32.70 6.06 -26.28
CA ARG A 39 -33.20 5.61 -24.96
C ARG A 39 -32.44 4.41 -24.38
N GLU A 40 -31.96 3.47 -25.21
CA GLU A 40 -31.10 2.37 -24.74
C GLU A 40 -29.68 2.83 -24.40
N SER A 41 -29.19 3.90 -25.01
CA SER A 41 -27.88 4.47 -24.66
C SER A 41 -27.84 5.27 -23.34
N ILE A 42 -29.01 5.56 -22.73
CA ILE A 42 -29.12 6.33 -21.47
C ILE A 42 -29.47 5.44 -20.26
N SER A 43 -29.75 4.14 -20.45
CA SER A 43 -29.94 3.18 -19.34
C SER A 43 -28.68 2.38 -18.98
N ILE A 44 -27.49 2.86 -19.34
CA ILE A 44 -26.24 2.34 -18.79
C ILE A 44 -26.17 2.80 -17.32
N GLN A 45 -26.80 2.00 -16.45
CA GLN A 45 -26.50 2.03 -15.02
C GLN A 45 -24.97 2.02 -14.87
N PRO A 46 -24.37 2.99 -14.15
CA PRO A 46 -22.95 2.94 -13.90
C PRO A 46 -22.64 1.59 -13.25
N PRO A 47 -21.60 0.86 -13.71
CA PRO A 47 -21.33 -0.47 -13.21
C PRO A 47 -21.27 -0.40 -11.70
N GLN A 48 -22.26 -1.04 -11.05
CA GLN A 48 -22.23 -1.21 -9.61
C GLN A 48 -20.97 -1.99 -9.32
N ILE A 49 -20.02 -1.31 -8.68
CA ILE A 49 -18.77 -1.88 -8.24
C ILE A 49 -19.16 -2.93 -7.19
N HIS A 50 -19.37 -4.18 -7.61
CA HIS A 50 -19.42 -5.28 -6.67
C HIS A 50 -17.99 -5.49 -6.16
N ASP A 51 -17.68 -4.77 -5.08
CA ASP A 51 -16.43 -4.74 -4.29
C ASP A 51 -16.13 -6.12 -3.66
N LYS A 52 -15.88 -7.15 -4.50
CA LYS A 52 -15.43 -8.47 -4.04
C LYS A 52 -13.92 -8.61 -4.02
N SER A 53 -13.16 -7.64 -4.53
CA SER A 53 -11.71 -7.80 -4.70
C SER A 53 -10.86 -7.33 -3.54
N ILE A 54 -11.33 -6.44 -2.66
CA ILE A 54 -10.54 -5.90 -1.55
C ILE A 54 -11.18 -6.36 -0.24
N PRO A 55 -10.39 -6.78 0.77
CA PRO A 55 -10.92 -7.08 2.09
C PRO A 55 -11.84 -5.95 2.55
N ARG A 56 -13.12 -6.24 2.80
CA ARG A 56 -14.17 -5.22 3.00
C ARG A 56 -13.79 -4.20 4.07
N PHE A 57 -13.12 -4.67 5.14
CA PHE A 57 -12.63 -3.81 6.21
C PHE A 57 -11.49 -2.90 5.78
N LEU A 58 -10.57 -3.39 4.95
CA LEU A 58 -9.50 -2.57 4.39
C LEU A 58 -10.10 -1.46 3.52
N LEU A 59 -11.10 -1.80 2.69
CA LEU A 59 -11.77 -0.80 1.86
C LEU A 59 -12.51 0.25 2.69
N ALA A 60 -13.20 -0.16 3.76
CA ALA A 60 -13.86 0.77 4.68
C ALA A 60 -12.86 1.76 5.31
N ILE A 61 -11.69 1.27 5.72
CA ILE A 61 -10.61 2.09 6.27
C ILE A 61 -10.01 3.03 5.21
N LEU A 62 -9.84 2.56 3.97
CA LEU A 62 -9.37 3.41 2.87
C LEU A 62 -10.37 4.50 2.51
N ARG A 63 -11.67 4.24 2.67
CA ARG A 63 -12.72 5.26 2.54
C ARG A 63 -12.67 6.25 3.71
N PHE A 64 -12.53 5.77 4.93
CA PHE A 64 -12.43 6.62 6.13
C PHE A 64 -11.19 7.52 6.13
N SER A 65 -10.04 7.01 5.67
CA SER A 65 -8.81 7.80 5.50
C SER A 65 -8.84 8.75 4.30
N GLY A 66 -9.88 8.67 3.46
CA GLY A 66 -10.08 9.53 2.30
C GLY A 66 -9.23 9.13 1.08
N PHE A 67 -8.74 7.90 0.99
CA PHE A 67 -7.95 7.43 -0.15
C PHE A 67 -8.81 6.93 -1.32
N VAL A 68 -10.04 6.47 -1.05
CA VAL A 68 -10.97 6.00 -2.08
C VAL A 68 -12.16 6.95 -2.18
N TYR A 69 -12.52 7.31 -3.41
CA TYR A 69 -13.57 8.28 -3.73
C TYR A 69 -14.78 7.60 -4.38
N GLU A 70 -15.95 7.73 -3.77
CA GLU A 70 -17.24 7.38 -4.38
C GLU A 70 -17.82 8.59 -5.11
N LEU A 71 -18.25 8.39 -6.37
CA LEU A 71 -18.71 9.48 -7.24
C LEU A 71 -19.95 10.21 -6.71
N ASN A 72 -20.78 9.55 -5.91
CA ASN A 72 -22.09 10.05 -5.50
C ASN A 72 -22.10 10.92 -4.23
N GLU A 73 -21.00 11.04 -3.48
CA GLU A 73 -21.01 11.75 -2.19
C GLU A 73 -19.82 12.72 -2.00
N LYS A 74 -19.64 13.66 -2.95
CA LYS A 74 -18.58 14.69 -2.92
C LYS A 74 -18.46 15.37 -1.56
N ASN A 75 -19.57 15.83 -0.98
CA ASN A 75 -19.56 16.62 0.24
C ASN A 75 -19.23 15.80 1.50
N LYS A 76 -19.71 14.55 1.60
CA LYS A 76 -19.42 13.68 2.75
C LYS A 76 -17.98 13.19 2.73
N SER A 77 -17.47 12.79 1.56
CA SER A 77 -16.07 12.39 1.41
C SER A 77 -15.12 13.52 1.84
N VAL A 78 -15.44 14.79 1.49
CA VAL A 78 -14.60 15.93 1.88
C VAL A 78 -14.51 16.13 3.39
N LYS A 79 -15.65 16.06 4.07
CA LYS A 79 -15.71 16.22 5.54
C LYS A 79 -14.93 15.13 6.27
N VAL A 80 -15.02 13.88 5.81
CA VAL A 80 -14.36 12.72 6.45
C VAL A 80 -12.83 12.85 6.38
N TRP A 81 -12.25 13.18 5.23
CA TRP A 81 -10.78 13.30 5.15
C TRP A 81 -10.25 14.53 5.86
N LEU A 82 -11.00 15.65 5.87
CA LEU A 82 -10.64 16.83 6.66
C LEU A 82 -10.64 16.53 8.16
N PHE A 83 -11.63 15.76 8.62
CA PHE A 83 -11.68 15.29 10.01
C PHE A 83 -10.48 14.42 10.36
N PHE A 84 -10.11 13.47 9.49
CA PHE A 84 -8.91 12.65 9.71
C PHE A 84 -7.62 13.50 9.73
N LEU A 85 -7.48 14.47 8.82
CA LEU A 85 -6.36 15.42 8.83
C LEU A 85 -6.32 16.24 10.13
N PHE A 86 -7.47 16.71 10.61
CA PHE A 86 -7.56 17.42 11.87
C PHE A 86 -7.08 16.56 13.04
N ILE A 87 -7.48 15.29 13.11
CA ILE A 87 -6.98 14.34 14.13
C ILE A 87 -5.45 14.19 14.04
N MET A 88 -4.90 14.01 12.83
CA MET A 88 -3.45 13.88 12.63
C MET A 88 -2.69 15.11 13.13
N LEU A 89 -3.16 16.31 12.75
CA LEU A 89 -2.57 17.58 13.16
C LEU A 89 -2.69 17.80 14.68
N PHE A 90 -3.85 17.48 15.26
CA PHE A 90 -4.07 17.55 16.71
C PHE A 90 -3.08 16.64 17.46
N VAL A 91 -2.89 15.40 17.02
CA VAL A 91 -1.96 14.44 17.66
C VAL A 91 -0.51 14.88 17.52
N ILE A 92 -0.13 15.49 16.39
CA ILE A 92 1.21 16.05 16.19
C ILE A 92 1.42 17.25 17.10
N PHE A 93 0.46 18.17 17.16
CA PHE A 93 0.52 19.34 18.02
C PHE A 93 0.58 18.94 19.50
N ASP A 94 -0.25 18.01 19.95
CA ASP A 94 -0.19 17.43 21.30
C ASP A 94 1.21 16.90 21.63
N SER A 95 1.85 16.23 20.66
CA SER A 95 3.22 15.70 20.84
C SER A 95 4.28 16.78 20.89
N LEU A 96 4.10 17.86 20.12
CA LEU A 96 4.97 19.03 20.14
C LEU A 96 4.91 19.72 21.50
N VAL A 97 3.70 19.91 22.04
CA VAL A 97 3.52 20.51 23.38
C VAL A 97 4.17 19.63 24.45
N ILE A 98 3.96 18.31 24.42
CA ILE A 98 4.62 17.38 25.35
C ILE A 98 6.14 17.44 25.24
N LEU A 99 6.68 17.55 24.01
CA LEU A 99 8.12 17.71 23.79
C LEU A 99 8.67 18.98 24.44
N ILE A 100 7.95 20.10 24.36
CA ILE A 100 8.34 21.39 24.96
C ILE A 100 8.27 21.33 26.49
N LEU A 101 7.26 20.64 27.04
CA LEU A 101 7.04 20.53 28.49
C LEU A 101 8.00 19.56 29.19
N ASN A 102 8.67 18.66 28.45
CA ASN A 102 9.59 17.70 29.05
C ASN A 102 10.94 18.35 29.38
N PHE A 103 11.28 18.40 30.67
CA PHE A 103 12.52 19.04 31.15
C PHE A 103 13.74 18.10 31.08
N SER A 104 13.56 16.79 31.19
CA SER A 104 14.66 15.82 31.13
C SER A 104 15.20 15.64 29.70
N HIS A 105 16.52 15.62 29.54
CA HIS A 105 17.17 15.40 28.24
C HIS A 105 16.81 14.02 27.64
N THR A 106 16.62 12.99 28.47
CA THR A 106 16.25 11.64 28.02
C THR A 106 14.79 11.61 27.54
N GLU A 107 13.87 12.23 28.29
CA GLU A 107 12.44 12.28 27.93
C GLU A 107 12.19 13.11 26.67
N ARG A 108 12.96 14.18 26.47
CA ARG A 108 12.94 14.97 25.23
C ARG A 108 13.34 14.14 24.02
N LYS A 109 14.40 13.32 24.11
CA LYS A 109 14.80 12.43 23.00
C LYS A 109 13.70 11.44 22.63
N ILE A 110 13.05 10.83 23.63
CA ILE A 110 11.95 9.88 23.39
C ILE A 110 10.75 10.59 22.76
N SER A 111 10.40 11.77 23.26
CA SER A 111 9.30 12.58 22.74
C SER A 111 9.57 13.05 21.32
N LEU A 112 10.81 13.40 21.00
CA LEU A 112 11.24 13.76 19.65
C LEU A 112 11.07 12.57 18.71
N THR A 113 11.50 11.37 19.11
CA THR A 113 11.26 10.15 18.32
C THR A 113 9.77 9.92 18.08
N HIS A 114 8.91 10.07 19.09
CA HIS A 114 7.47 9.95 18.92
C HIS A 114 6.88 11.01 17.97
N LEU A 115 7.37 12.25 18.04
CA LEU A 115 6.96 13.31 17.12
C LEU A 115 7.38 12.97 15.68
N CYS A 116 8.62 12.55 15.46
CA CYS A 116 9.10 12.15 14.13
C CYS A 116 8.25 11.03 13.51
N LEU A 117 7.89 10.00 14.28
CA LEU A 117 7.05 8.89 13.80
C LEU A 117 5.63 9.35 13.40
N LYS A 118 5.07 10.31 14.12
CA LYS A 118 3.78 10.92 13.79
C LYS A 118 3.86 11.81 12.55
N VAL A 119 4.96 12.56 12.40
CA VAL A 119 5.25 13.34 11.19
C VAL A 119 5.40 12.43 9.98
N PHE A 120 6.09 11.28 10.10
CA PHE A 120 6.16 10.29 9.01
C PHE A 120 4.77 9.79 8.61
N SER A 121 3.90 9.53 9.58
CA SER A 121 2.51 9.14 9.31
C SER A 121 1.73 10.22 8.55
N LEU A 122 1.94 11.50 8.88
CA LEU A 122 1.35 12.62 8.15
C LEU A 122 1.89 12.71 6.72
N VAL A 123 3.19 12.60 6.53
CA VAL A 123 3.81 12.61 5.19
C VAL A 123 3.26 11.46 4.34
N ILE A 124 3.19 10.25 4.91
CA ILE A 124 2.57 9.08 4.28
C ILE A 124 1.14 9.41 3.83
N TRP A 125 0.32 9.97 4.72
CA TRP A 125 -1.07 10.32 4.41
C TRP A 125 -1.16 11.35 3.28
N ILE A 126 -0.34 12.42 3.31
CA ILE A 126 -0.30 13.45 2.26
C ILE A 126 0.08 12.83 0.91
N CYS A 127 1.13 12.00 0.86
CA CYS A 127 1.58 11.32 -0.35
C CYS A 127 0.49 10.43 -0.95
N MET A 128 -0.12 9.57 -0.13
CA MET A 128 -1.22 8.70 -0.55
C MET A 128 -2.42 9.50 -1.04
N ARG A 129 -2.73 10.61 -0.37
CA ARG A 129 -3.84 11.49 -0.75
C ARG A 129 -3.62 12.15 -2.11
N ARG A 130 -2.41 12.61 -2.41
CA ARG A 130 -2.05 13.18 -3.71
C ARG A 130 -2.21 12.16 -4.85
N LYS A 131 -2.00 10.87 -4.56
CA LYS A 131 -2.08 9.76 -5.53
C LYS A 131 -3.41 9.00 -5.50
N ARG A 132 -4.47 9.55 -4.89
CA ARG A 132 -5.79 8.88 -4.75
C ARG A 132 -6.43 8.42 -6.06
N MET A 133 -6.22 9.15 -7.16
CA MET A 133 -6.80 8.77 -8.47
C MET A 133 -6.10 7.53 -9.02
N ASN A 134 -4.77 7.48 -8.92
CA ASN A 134 -3.99 6.31 -9.30
C ASN A 134 -4.34 5.12 -8.41
N MET A 135 -4.59 5.34 -7.10
CA MET A 135 -5.08 4.28 -6.22
C MET A 135 -6.41 3.69 -6.72
N LYS A 136 -7.37 4.52 -7.14
CA LYS A 136 -8.63 4.02 -7.70
C LYS A 136 -8.42 3.19 -8.97
N ILE A 137 -7.54 3.64 -9.86
CA ILE A 137 -7.18 2.90 -11.08
C ILE A 137 -6.53 1.56 -10.71
N LEU A 138 -5.61 1.58 -9.75
CA LEU A 138 -4.91 0.41 -9.25
C LEU A 138 -5.90 -0.62 -8.70
N LEU A 139 -6.81 -0.21 -7.82
CA LEU A 139 -7.82 -1.08 -7.22
C LEU A 139 -8.72 -1.76 -8.26
N ARG A 140 -9.06 -1.05 -9.35
CA ARG A 140 -9.82 -1.60 -10.48
C ARG A 140 -8.99 -2.62 -11.28
N LYS A 141 -7.74 -2.30 -11.59
CA LYS A 141 -6.84 -3.22 -12.31
C LYS A 141 -6.49 -4.48 -11.50
N LEU A 142 -6.50 -4.40 -10.17
CA LEU A 142 -6.28 -5.54 -9.27
C LEU A 142 -7.52 -6.37 -8.97
N GLN A 143 -8.71 -5.91 -9.39
CA GLN A 143 -9.95 -6.65 -9.22
C GLN A 143 -9.96 -8.04 -9.86
N PRO A 144 -9.49 -8.25 -11.11
CA PRO A 144 -9.43 -9.58 -11.72
C PRO A 144 -8.42 -10.53 -11.07
N LEU A 145 -7.43 -10.02 -10.33
CA LEU A 145 -6.37 -10.80 -9.69
C LEU A 145 -6.81 -11.42 -8.33
N HIS A 146 -8.07 -11.78 -8.20
CA HIS A 146 -8.67 -12.16 -6.92
C HIS A 146 -8.23 -13.57 -6.48
N ALA A 147 -7.61 -13.65 -5.30
CA ALA A 147 -7.23 -14.91 -4.64
C ALA A 147 -8.07 -15.11 -3.36
N PRO A 148 -9.15 -15.92 -3.40
CA PRO A 148 -10.13 -16.01 -2.32
C PRO A 148 -9.56 -16.60 -1.02
N ALA A 149 -8.54 -17.46 -1.10
CA ALA A 149 -7.94 -18.12 0.07
C ALA A 149 -7.31 -17.12 1.07
N HIS A 150 -6.75 -16.00 0.59
CA HIS A 150 -6.04 -15.05 1.44
C HIS A 150 -6.94 -13.94 2.01
N GLU A 151 -8.17 -13.77 1.50
CA GLU A 151 -9.03 -12.65 1.89
C GLU A 151 -9.46 -12.72 3.36
N LYS A 152 -9.80 -13.93 3.85
CA LYS A 152 -10.18 -14.14 5.27
C LYS A 152 -9.04 -13.75 6.21
N ILE A 153 -7.81 -14.15 5.88
CA ILE A 153 -6.62 -13.84 6.67
C ILE A 153 -6.40 -12.32 6.69
N PHE A 154 -6.49 -11.65 5.54
CA PHE A 154 -6.32 -10.19 5.49
C PHE A 154 -7.40 -9.44 6.26
N ASN A 155 -8.68 -9.85 6.15
CA ASN A 155 -9.76 -9.24 6.94
C ASN A 155 -9.52 -9.39 8.45
N PHE A 156 -9.06 -10.57 8.88
CA PHE A 156 -8.72 -10.83 10.28
C PHE A 156 -7.54 -9.97 10.76
N LEU A 157 -6.48 -9.84 9.96
CA LEU A 157 -5.34 -8.97 10.27
C LEU A 157 -5.76 -7.49 10.38
N VAL A 158 -6.63 -7.02 9.48
CA VAL A 158 -7.16 -5.64 9.55
C VAL A 158 -7.93 -5.43 10.85
N LEU A 159 -8.79 -6.38 11.23
CA LEU A 159 -9.54 -6.31 12.48
C LEU A 159 -8.61 -6.23 13.70
N ILE A 160 -7.56 -7.06 13.72
CA ILE A 160 -6.54 -7.00 14.77
C ILE A 160 -5.91 -5.61 14.81
N ILE A 161 -5.42 -5.08 13.68
CA ILE A 161 -4.72 -3.79 13.65
C ILE A 161 -5.63 -2.65 14.16
N VAL A 162 -6.91 -2.66 13.83
CA VAL A 162 -7.89 -1.66 14.32
C VAL A 162 -8.19 -1.84 15.82
N ALA A 163 -8.15 -3.06 16.33
CA ALA A 163 -8.37 -3.34 17.75
C ALA A 163 -7.16 -2.98 18.64
N ILE A 164 -5.93 -3.06 18.12
CA ILE A 164 -4.70 -2.79 18.91
C ILE A 164 -4.73 -1.41 19.60
N PRO A 165 -5.07 -0.28 18.95
CA PRO A 165 -5.16 1.02 19.63
C PRO A 165 -6.06 1.01 20.88
N LEU A 166 -7.19 0.30 20.83
CA LEU A 166 -8.14 0.21 21.93
C LEU A 166 -7.58 -0.62 23.08
N VAL A 167 -7.01 -1.79 22.76
CA VAL A 167 -6.41 -2.69 23.76
C VAL A 167 -5.18 -2.04 24.40
N TYR A 168 -4.32 -1.42 23.59
CA TYR A 168 -3.12 -0.72 24.05
C TYR A 168 -3.50 0.45 24.97
N SER A 169 -4.45 1.29 24.55
CA SER A 169 -4.87 2.45 25.34
C SER A 169 -5.48 2.04 26.69
N THR A 170 -6.31 0.99 26.69
CA THR A 170 -6.94 0.46 27.89
C THR A 170 -5.89 -0.10 28.85
N THR A 171 -5.00 -0.96 28.35
CA THR A 171 -3.89 -1.53 29.12
C THR A 171 -2.98 -0.43 29.68
N PHE A 172 -2.62 0.55 28.86
CA PHE A 172 -1.80 1.69 29.30
C PHE A 172 -2.47 2.46 30.43
N THR A 173 -3.77 2.75 30.30
CA THR A 173 -4.54 3.52 31.30
C THR A 173 -4.68 2.78 32.63
N ILE A 174 -4.72 1.44 32.60
CA ILE A 174 -4.76 0.59 33.81
C ILE A 174 -3.42 0.65 34.56
N TYR A 175 -2.29 0.54 33.86
CA TYR A 175 -0.97 0.40 34.48
C TYR A 175 -0.18 1.70 34.65
N CYS A 176 -0.60 2.81 34.03
CA CYS A 176 0.09 4.08 34.17
C CYS A 176 -0.14 4.73 35.54
N ASP A 177 0.85 5.49 36.01
CA ASP A 177 0.63 6.43 37.12
C ASP A 177 -0.33 7.52 36.64
N LYS A 178 -1.58 7.40 37.06
CA LYS A 178 -2.68 8.26 36.62
C LYS A 178 -2.41 9.72 36.95
N ARG A 179 -1.76 10.05 38.09
CA ARG A 179 -1.55 11.44 38.51
C ARG A 179 -0.41 12.09 37.72
N PHE A 180 0.69 11.38 37.53
CA PHE A 180 1.82 11.89 36.74
C PHE A 180 1.43 12.07 35.27
N PHE A 181 0.89 11.02 34.64
CA PHE A 181 0.58 11.06 33.21
C PHE A 181 -0.57 12.00 32.87
N SER A 182 -1.58 12.10 33.72
CA SER A 182 -2.68 13.05 33.48
C SER A 182 -2.22 14.50 33.60
N THR A 183 -1.36 14.83 34.56
CA THR A 183 -0.82 16.19 34.70
C THR A 183 -0.01 16.56 33.46
N LEU A 184 0.83 15.65 32.97
CA LEU A 184 1.58 15.85 31.73
C LEU A 184 0.64 15.99 30.51
N LEU A 185 -0.36 15.11 30.39
CA LEU A 185 -1.30 15.12 29.27
C LEU A 185 -2.33 16.25 29.34
N ALA A 186 -2.59 16.83 30.50
CA ALA A 186 -3.41 18.02 30.70
C ALA A 186 -2.58 19.32 30.69
N TYR A 187 -1.31 19.23 30.29
CA TYR A 187 -0.40 20.38 30.18
C TYR A 187 -0.20 21.14 31.50
N GLY A 188 -0.13 20.41 32.61
CA GLY A 188 0.04 20.98 33.95
C GLY A 188 -1.26 21.32 34.67
N ASN A 189 -2.42 21.28 33.98
CA ASN A 189 -3.71 21.53 34.61
C ASN A 189 -4.12 20.35 35.49
N LYS A 190 -4.45 20.64 36.75
CA LYS A 190 -4.99 19.66 37.69
C LYS A 190 -6.47 19.43 37.37
N LEU A 191 -6.80 18.25 36.82
CA LEU A 191 -8.19 17.81 36.78
C LEU A 191 -8.55 17.18 38.13
N GLU A 192 -9.63 17.65 38.74
CA GLU A 192 -10.09 17.17 40.05
C GLU A 192 -10.85 15.83 39.96
N SER A 193 -11.49 15.54 38.82
CA SER A 193 -12.31 14.34 38.65
C SER A 193 -11.50 13.14 38.15
N LEU A 194 -11.51 12.04 38.91
CA LEU A 194 -10.83 10.79 38.56
C LEU A 194 -11.29 10.21 37.21
N SER A 195 -12.59 10.27 36.93
CA SER A 195 -13.17 9.79 35.67
C SER A 195 -12.69 10.61 34.47
N GLY A 196 -12.59 11.94 34.62
CA GLY A 196 -12.08 12.83 33.58
C GLY A 196 -10.60 12.55 33.26
N LEU A 197 -9.80 12.28 34.30
CA LEU A 197 -8.39 11.91 34.16
C LEU A 197 -8.23 10.60 33.35
N ILE A 198 -8.98 9.56 33.71
CA ILE A 198 -8.94 8.25 33.02
C ILE A 198 -9.36 8.39 31.57
N LEU A 199 -10.47 9.09 31.31
CA LEU A 199 -10.99 9.28 29.95
C LEU A 199 -10.01 10.08 29.08
N LEU A 200 -9.41 11.14 29.61
CA LEU A 200 -8.43 11.96 28.90
C LEU A 200 -7.20 11.13 28.48
N ILE A 201 -6.64 10.36 29.41
CA ILE A 201 -5.49 9.46 29.14
C ILE A 201 -5.87 8.48 28.03
N TRP A 202 -7.03 7.83 28.16
CA TRP A 202 -7.48 6.81 27.22
C TRP A 202 -7.71 7.38 25.81
N ILE A 203 -8.40 8.52 25.68
CA ILE A 203 -8.64 9.15 24.38
C ILE A 203 -7.32 9.55 23.73
N LYS A 204 -6.45 10.27 24.45
CA LYS A 204 -5.17 10.73 23.89
C LYS A 204 -4.30 9.55 23.47
N LYS A 205 -4.18 8.50 24.29
CA LYS A 205 -3.37 7.32 23.95
C LYS A 205 -3.96 6.53 22.79
N CYS A 206 -5.29 6.40 22.73
CA CYS A 206 -5.97 5.76 21.60
C CYS A 206 -5.68 6.52 20.29
N LEU A 207 -5.83 7.85 20.28
CA LEU A 207 -5.54 8.67 19.09
C LEU A 207 -4.07 8.62 18.69
N GLN A 208 -3.15 8.69 19.67
CA GLN A 208 -1.72 8.59 19.41
C GLN A 208 -1.37 7.25 18.75
N PHE A 209 -1.91 6.13 19.27
CA PHE A 209 -1.66 4.79 18.74
C PHE A 209 -2.36 4.53 17.40
N LEU A 210 -3.53 5.13 17.19
CA LEU A 210 -4.26 5.10 15.91
C LEU A 210 -3.45 5.75 14.80
N ILE A 211 -2.84 6.92 15.05
CA ILE A 211 -2.00 7.62 14.08
C ILE A 211 -0.67 6.89 13.86
N PHE A 212 -0.02 6.44 14.92
CA PHE A 212 1.17 5.58 14.82
C PHE A 212 1.21 4.61 15.99
N PRO A 213 1.29 3.28 15.75
CA PRO A 213 1.64 2.62 14.49
C PRO A 213 0.47 2.13 13.63
N ALA A 214 -0.80 2.21 14.09
CA ALA A 214 -1.89 1.49 13.43
C ALA A 214 -2.17 1.93 11.98
N PHE A 215 -2.17 3.25 11.71
CA PHE A 215 -2.36 3.75 10.35
C PHE A 215 -1.26 3.29 9.36
N PRO A 216 0.05 3.45 9.66
CA PRO A 216 1.11 2.86 8.84
C PRO A 216 0.98 1.34 8.68
N LEU A 217 0.58 0.60 9.72
CA LEU A 217 0.38 -0.86 9.66
C LEU A 217 -0.68 -1.24 8.64
N LEU A 218 -1.81 -0.52 8.62
CA LEU A 218 -2.86 -0.73 7.63
C LEU A 218 -2.36 -0.45 6.21
N LEU A 219 -1.56 0.58 6.02
CA LEU A 219 -1.01 0.92 4.72
C LEU A 219 0.06 -0.09 4.25
N SER A 220 0.91 -0.53 5.16
CA SER A 220 1.89 -1.58 4.92
C SER A 220 1.22 -2.90 4.57
N LEU A 221 0.11 -3.24 5.24
CA LEU A 221 -0.69 -4.41 4.91
C LEU A 221 -1.28 -4.28 3.50
N LEU A 222 -1.87 -3.12 3.15
CA LEU A 222 -2.37 -2.86 1.80
C LEU A 222 -1.27 -3.06 0.74
N PHE A 223 -0.11 -2.42 0.94
CA PHE A 223 1.03 -2.55 0.04
C PHE A 223 1.45 -4.01 -0.13
N THR A 224 1.60 -4.72 0.99
CA THR A 224 2.00 -6.13 1.02
C THR A 224 0.98 -7.02 0.30
N THR A 225 -0.33 -6.79 0.49
CA THR A 225 -1.38 -7.52 -0.20
C THR A 225 -1.30 -7.33 -1.72
N MET A 226 -1.04 -6.10 -2.19
CA MET A 226 -0.91 -5.83 -3.62
C MET A 226 0.32 -6.51 -4.23
N CYS A 227 1.47 -6.44 -3.56
CA CYS A 227 2.68 -7.15 -3.97
C CYS A 227 2.46 -8.67 -3.99
N LEU A 228 1.80 -9.23 -2.96
CA LEU A 228 1.52 -10.66 -2.88
C LEU A 228 0.65 -11.13 -4.05
N ARG A 229 -0.38 -10.36 -4.42
CA ARG A 229 -1.24 -10.72 -5.57
C ARG A 229 -0.49 -10.76 -6.88
N CYS A 230 0.34 -9.75 -7.15
CA CYS A 230 1.18 -9.72 -8.34
C CYS A 230 2.15 -10.90 -8.33
N SER A 231 2.77 -11.18 -7.18
CA SER A 231 3.67 -12.31 -6.98
C SER A 231 3.00 -13.66 -7.27
N LEU A 232 1.79 -13.89 -6.73
CA LEU A 232 1.02 -15.11 -6.96
C LEU A 232 0.70 -15.30 -8.45
N TYR A 233 0.35 -14.21 -9.14
CA TYR A 233 0.07 -14.29 -10.56
C TYR A 233 1.31 -14.67 -11.38
N PHE A 234 2.48 -14.11 -11.06
CA PHE A 234 3.73 -14.55 -11.69
C PHE A 234 4.01 -16.02 -11.44
N THR A 235 3.75 -16.52 -10.23
CA THR A 235 3.88 -17.95 -9.92
C THR A 235 2.93 -18.81 -10.76
N ILE A 236 1.67 -18.39 -10.93
CA ILE A 236 0.70 -19.09 -11.78
C ILE A 236 1.17 -19.11 -13.24
N LEU A 237 1.57 -17.96 -13.77
CA LEU A 237 2.05 -17.84 -15.15
C LEU A 237 3.33 -18.66 -15.39
N THR A 238 4.23 -18.71 -14.40
CA THR A 238 5.42 -19.56 -14.42
C THR A 238 5.03 -21.03 -14.49
N LYS A 239 4.04 -21.44 -13.69
CA LYS A 239 3.54 -22.82 -13.68
C LYS A 239 2.91 -23.20 -15.02
N GLU A 240 2.07 -22.34 -15.59
CA GLU A 240 1.49 -22.52 -16.93
C GLU A 240 2.60 -22.77 -17.98
N ILE A 241 3.63 -21.90 -18.03
CA ILE A 241 4.79 -22.07 -18.94
C ILE A 241 5.48 -23.43 -18.76
N THR A 242 5.67 -23.85 -17.50
CA THR A 242 6.32 -25.14 -17.24
C THR A 242 5.50 -26.33 -17.72
N GLU A 243 4.17 -26.24 -17.63
CA GLU A 243 3.21 -27.32 -17.98
C GLU A 243 2.96 -27.47 -19.48
N TYR A 244 3.08 -26.40 -20.30
CA TYR A 244 2.95 -26.52 -21.76
C TYR A 244 3.88 -27.61 -22.33
N SER A 245 3.54 -28.26 -23.43
CA SER A 245 4.52 -29.08 -24.15
C SER A 245 5.37 -28.18 -25.06
N PRO A 246 6.61 -28.55 -25.42
CA PRO A 246 7.38 -27.79 -26.41
C PRO A 246 6.67 -27.63 -27.76
N HIS A 247 5.78 -28.55 -28.12
CA HIS A 247 5.00 -28.52 -29.36
C HIS A 247 3.78 -27.59 -29.28
N THR A 248 3.16 -27.47 -28.09
CA THR A 248 1.98 -26.62 -27.87
C THR A 248 2.33 -25.21 -27.45
N PHE A 249 3.58 -24.94 -27.05
CA PHE A 249 4.08 -23.61 -26.70
C PHE A 249 4.37 -22.75 -27.96
N GLY A 250 3.36 -22.55 -28.80
CA GLY A 250 3.40 -21.80 -30.06
C GLY A 250 3.58 -20.28 -29.90
N PRO A 251 3.73 -19.54 -31.02
CA PRO A 251 3.90 -18.08 -30.99
C PRO A 251 2.68 -17.35 -30.41
N GLU A 252 1.48 -17.89 -30.59
CA GLU A 252 0.24 -17.34 -30.01
C GLU A 252 0.23 -17.45 -28.49
N GLU A 253 0.61 -18.61 -27.94
CA GLU A 253 0.71 -18.83 -26.49
C GLU A 253 1.79 -17.93 -25.87
N GLN A 254 2.95 -17.82 -26.54
CA GLN A 254 4.00 -16.89 -26.14
C GLN A 254 3.47 -15.45 -26.07
N ARG A 255 2.79 -14.98 -27.12
CA ARG A 255 2.20 -13.63 -27.18
C ARG A 255 1.14 -13.42 -26.10
N ASN A 256 0.33 -14.43 -25.82
CA ASN A 256 -0.67 -14.37 -24.75
C ASN A 256 -0.02 -14.20 -23.37
N ILE A 257 1.00 -15.00 -23.07
CA ILE A 257 1.77 -14.89 -21.81
C ILE A 257 2.46 -13.52 -21.70
N LEU A 258 3.03 -13.03 -22.79
CA LEU A 258 3.64 -11.70 -22.87
C LEU A 258 2.64 -10.58 -22.59
N ARG A 259 1.45 -10.64 -23.20
CA ARG A 259 0.37 -9.67 -22.95
C ARG A 259 -0.01 -9.66 -21.47
N ARG A 260 -0.25 -10.84 -20.87
CA ARG A 260 -0.59 -10.98 -19.45
C ARG A 260 0.53 -10.47 -18.54
N LYS A 261 1.80 -10.71 -18.89
CA LYS A 261 2.95 -10.15 -18.17
C LYS A 261 2.97 -8.61 -18.25
N ALA A 262 2.77 -8.04 -19.42
CA ALA A 262 2.76 -6.59 -19.61
C ALA A 262 1.66 -5.91 -18.78
N GLU A 263 0.47 -6.53 -18.69
CA GLU A 263 -0.61 -6.03 -17.85
C GLU A 263 -0.24 -5.98 -16.36
N ILE A 264 0.52 -6.95 -15.86
CA ILE A 264 1.00 -6.95 -14.47
C ILE A 264 2.13 -5.94 -14.28
N ASP A 265 3.06 -5.85 -15.24
CA ASP A 265 4.14 -4.87 -15.20
C ASP A 265 3.54 -3.45 -15.10
N ASP A 266 2.50 -3.13 -15.86
CA ASP A 266 1.75 -1.88 -15.75
C ASP A 266 1.14 -1.67 -14.36
N ILE A 267 0.60 -2.73 -13.74
CA ILE A 267 0.07 -2.67 -12.36
C ILE A 267 1.19 -2.39 -11.37
N LEU A 268 2.35 -3.02 -11.54
CA LEU A 268 3.52 -2.84 -10.70
C LEU A 268 4.09 -1.43 -10.80
N ASP A 269 4.12 -0.86 -11.99
CA ASP A 269 4.54 0.53 -12.21
C ASP A 269 3.61 1.50 -11.46
N ILE A 270 2.28 1.25 -11.49
CA ILE A 270 1.32 2.04 -10.73
C ILE A 270 1.51 1.84 -9.21
N ILE A 271 1.76 0.62 -8.73
CA ILE A 271 2.05 0.35 -7.31
C ILE A 271 3.30 1.13 -6.88
N GLN A 272 4.37 1.04 -7.67
CA GLN A 272 5.62 1.74 -7.44
C GLN A 272 5.40 3.25 -7.38
N GLU A 273 4.67 3.83 -8.34
CA GLU A 273 4.38 5.27 -8.38
C GLU A 273 3.59 5.76 -7.14
N ILE A 274 2.65 4.95 -6.65
CA ILE A 274 1.82 5.30 -5.49
C ILE A 274 2.59 5.13 -4.19
N PHE A 275 3.27 4.00 -4.03
CA PHE A 275 3.82 3.57 -2.75
C PHE A 275 5.28 3.90 -2.55
N SER A 276 6.06 4.30 -3.56
CA SER A 276 7.51 4.51 -3.42
C SER A 276 7.87 5.42 -2.24
N VAL A 277 7.20 6.56 -2.08
CA VAL A 277 7.44 7.48 -0.95
C VAL A 277 6.79 6.96 0.34
N PRO A 278 5.50 6.57 0.36
CA PRO A 278 4.88 5.98 1.55
C PRO A 278 5.64 4.77 2.14
N SER A 279 6.15 3.88 1.29
CA SER A 279 6.87 2.67 1.69
C SER A 279 8.22 2.96 2.28
N PHE A 280 8.92 3.96 1.77
CA PHE A 280 10.12 4.47 2.41
C PHE A 280 9.83 4.96 3.84
N PHE A 281 8.81 5.80 4.02
CA PHE A 281 8.51 6.39 5.33
C PHE A 281 7.97 5.38 6.34
N PHE A 282 7.11 4.43 5.95
CA PHE A 282 6.64 3.43 6.92
C PHE A 282 7.77 2.47 7.31
N ILE A 283 8.69 2.12 6.40
CA ILE A 283 9.85 1.27 6.72
C ILE A 283 10.83 1.99 7.63
N LEU A 284 11.14 3.24 7.33
CA LEU A 284 11.99 4.07 8.19
C LEU A 284 11.34 4.24 9.57
N GLY A 285 10.03 4.52 9.61
CA GLY A 285 9.27 4.62 10.85
C GLY A 285 9.27 3.33 11.67
N TYR A 286 9.11 2.17 11.03
CA TYR A 286 9.19 0.88 11.71
C TYR A 286 10.58 0.60 12.25
N PHE A 287 11.62 0.85 11.45
CA PHE A 287 12.99 0.67 11.90
C PHE A 287 13.30 1.53 13.13
N VAL A 288 12.95 2.83 13.08
CA VAL A 288 13.12 3.75 14.21
C VAL A 288 12.30 3.31 15.43
N SER A 289 11.06 2.84 15.24
CA SER A 289 10.21 2.37 16.34
C SER A 289 10.76 1.08 16.97
N CYS A 290 11.28 0.15 16.16
CA CYS A 290 11.97 -1.05 16.65
C CYS A 290 13.19 -0.67 17.49
N CYS A 291 14.09 0.17 16.96
CA CYS A 291 15.27 0.66 17.70
C CYS A 291 14.86 1.30 19.05
N ARG A 292 13.80 2.12 19.05
CA ARG A 292 13.26 2.71 20.28
C ARG A 292 12.76 1.66 21.25
N ALA A 293 11.97 0.69 20.79
CA ALA A 293 11.41 -0.36 21.64
C ALA A 293 12.51 -1.23 22.26
N PHE A 294 13.51 -1.64 21.49
CA PHE A 294 14.66 -2.40 22.00
C PHE A 294 15.50 -1.57 22.97
N ALA A 295 15.86 -0.34 22.62
CA ALA A 295 16.66 0.53 23.49
C ALA A 295 15.96 0.79 24.84
N TRP A 296 14.65 1.03 24.83
CA TRP A 296 13.86 1.25 26.05
C TRP A 296 13.84 0.02 26.97
N ASN A 297 13.64 -1.18 26.39
CA ASN A 297 13.62 -2.42 27.14
C ASN A 297 15.00 -2.84 27.68
N LEU A 298 16.09 -2.47 26.99
CA LEU A 298 17.45 -2.75 27.45
C LEU A 298 17.94 -1.79 28.53
N THR A 299 17.47 -0.54 28.52
CA THR A 299 17.97 0.51 29.43
C THR A 299 17.36 0.41 30.84
N LEU A 300 16.15 -0.16 30.98
CA LEU A 300 15.44 -0.24 32.25
C LEU A 300 15.57 -1.64 32.87
N ARG A 301 16.23 -1.75 34.03
CA ARG A 301 16.43 -3.02 34.76
C ARG A 301 15.14 -3.58 35.39
N VAL A 302 14.19 -2.72 35.76
CA VAL A 302 12.94 -3.14 36.43
C VAL A 302 11.82 -3.27 35.40
N LYS A 303 11.37 -4.51 35.17
CA LYS A 303 10.29 -4.84 34.24
C LYS A 303 8.94 -4.33 34.74
N THR A 304 8.51 -3.18 34.23
CA THR A 304 7.15 -2.67 34.47
C THR A 304 6.17 -3.23 33.42
N PRO A 305 4.87 -3.35 33.72
CA PRO A 305 3.86 -3.77 32.73
C PRO A 305 3.86 -2.89 31.46
N ILE A 306 4.18 -1.60 31.60
CA ILE A 306 4.30 -0.64 30.49
C ILE A 306 5.47 -1.01 29.57
N GLN A 307 6.60 -1.48 30.12
CA GLN A 307 7.72 -1.93 29.30
C GLN A 307 7.37 -3.15 28.47
N TRP A 308 6.71 -4.15 29.07
CA TRP A 308 6.21 -5.32 28.33
C TRP A 308 5.28 -4.92 27.19
N LEU A 309 4.40 -3.96 27.42
CA LEU A 309 3.51 -3.43 26.39
C LEU A 309 4.32 -2.78 25.24
N THR A 310 5.37 -2.02 25.54
CA THR A 310 6.26 -1.45 24.51
C THR A 310 7.11 -2.49 23.80
N PHE A 311 7.47 -3.60 24.46
CA PHE A 311 8.18 -4.71 23.83
C PHE A 311 7.31 -5.43 22.81
N ILE A 312 6.07 -5.75 23.19
CA ILE A 312 5.08 -6.38 22.30
C ILE A 312 4.83 -5.49 21.07
N ASP A 313 4.66 -4.19 21.27
CA ASP A 313 4.54 -3.21 20.17
C ASP A 313 5.75 -3.27 19.23
N GLY A 314 6.97 -3.27 19.78
CA GLY A 314 8.21 -3.42 19.01
C GLY A 314 8.26 -4.72 18.20
N VAL A 315 7.83 -5.84 18.77
CA VAL A 315 7.77 -7.14 18.08
C VAL A 315 6.74 -7.12 16.95
N ILE A 316 5.54 -6.57 17.16
CA ILE A 316 4.50 -6.45 16.13
C ILE A 316 5.01 -5.62 14.95
N ILE A 317 5.67 -4.50 15.23
CA ILE A 317 6.26 -3.63 14.20
C ILE A 317 7.39 -4.34 13.46
N LEU A 318 8.25 -5.08 14.17
CA LEU A 318 9.34 -5.85 13.57
C LEU A 318 8.82 -6.95 12.63
N MET A 319 7.80 -7.68 13.06
CA MET A 319 7.14 -8.70 12.23
C MET A 319 6.55 -8.05 10.97
N SER A 320 5.88 -6.91 11.12
CA SER A 320 5.27 -6.18 10.01
C SER A 320 6.32 -5.66 9.02
N LEU A 321 7.44 -5.13 9.51
CA LEU A 321 8.58 -4.70 8.70
C LEU A 321 9.17 -5.89 7.92
N SER A 322 9.38 -7.01 8.61
CA SER A 322 9.95 -8.22 8.03
C SER A 322 9.05 -8.79 6.94
N THR A 323 7.73 -8.86 7.19
CA THR A 323 6.75 -9.32 6.19
C THR A 323 6.70 -8.38 4.98
N ALA A 324 6.67 -7.06 5.19
CA ALA A 324 6.63 -6.09 4.10
C ALA A 324 7.89 -6.19 3.21
N LEU A 325 9.07 -6.28 3.82
CA LEU A 325 10.34 -6.44 3.09
C LEU A 325 10.46 -7.82 2.42
N TRP A 326 9.96 -8.89 3.06
CA TRP A 326 10.01 -10.24 2.50
C TRP A 326 9.13 -10.38 1.26
N VAL A 327 7.89 -9.90 1.33
CA VAL A 327 6.94 -9.99 0.21
C VAL A 327 7.36 -9.08 -0.93
N SER A 328 7.75 -7.83 -0.65
CA SER A 328 8.23 -6.91 -1.69
C SER A 328 9.55 -7.38 -2.31
N GLY A 329 10.46 -7.96 -1.52
CA GLY A 329 11.73 -8.52 -1.99
C GLY A 329 11.60 -9.87 -2.70
N GLY A 330 10.51 -10.62 -2.48
CA GLY A 330 10.22 -11.85 -3.21
C GLY A 330 9.62 -11.64 -4.60
N LEU A 331 9.09 -10.44 -4.87
CA LEU A 331 8.47 -10.12 -6.14
C LEU A 331 9.46 -10.10 -7.33
N PRO A 332 10.64 -9.44 -7.24
CA PRO A 332 11.65 -9.52 -8.29
C PRO A 332 12.12 -10.95 -8.56
N GLU A 333 12.23 -11.79 -7.52
CA GLU A 333 12.64 -13.19 -7.68
C GLU A 333 11.61 -13.99 -8.49
N ASN A 334 10.32 -13.77 -8.27
CA ASN A 334 9.27 -14.46 -9.02
C ASN A 334 9.18 -13.97 -10.47
N ILE A 335 9.46 -12.69 -10.73
CA ILE A 335 9.60 -12.16 -12.09
C ILE A 335 10.79 -12.84 -12.80
N ASN A 336 11.92 -13.00 -12.11
CA ASN A 336 13.10 -13.65 -12.69
C ASN A 336 12.86 -15.14 -12.96
N LYS A 337 12.17 -15.86 -12.07
CA LYS A 337 11.74 -17.25 -12.31
C LYS A 337 10.84 -17.39 -13.53
N LEU A 338 9.92 -16.43 -13.74
CA LEU A 338 9.10 -16.39 -14.95
C LEU A 338 9.97 -16.23 -16.20
N LYS A 339 10.89 -15.25 -16.19
CA LYS A 339 11.83 -15.00 -17.31
C LYS A 339 12.66 -16.26 -17.63
N GLU A 340 13.20 -16.92 -16.61
CA GLU A 340 13.97 -18.15 -16.75
C GLU A 340 13.13 -19.32 -17.30
N ALA A 341 11.91 -19.51 -16.78
CA ALA A 341 11.01 -20.55 -17.26
C ALA A 341 10.63 -20.33 -18.73
N PHE A 342 10.29 -19.09 -19.09
CA PHE A 342 9.98 -18.70 -20.46
C PHE A 342 11.18 -18.93 -21.39
N TYR A 343 12.38 -18.51 -20.98
CA TYR A 343 13.62 -18.71 -21.72
C TYR A 343 13.90 -20.21 -21.96
N LYS A 344 13.86 -21.01 -20.89
CA LYS A 344 14.13 -22.45 -20.96
C LYS A 344 13.14 -23.16 -21.88
N LYS A 345 11.86 -22.74 -21.86
CA LYS A 345 10.82 -23.34 -22.71
C LYS A 345 10.99 -22.98 -24.18
N THR A 346 11.20 -21.70 -24.45
CA THR A 346 11.44 -21.18 -25.81
C THR A 346 12.68 -21.83 -26.42
N HIS A 347 13.77 -21.92 -25.65
CA HIS A 347 15.00 -22.56 -26.11
C HIS A 347 14.81 -24.05 -26.45
N ARG A 348 14.07 -24.79 -25.61
CA ARG A 348 13.70 -26.18 -25.94
C ARG A 348 12.90 -26.26 -27.23
N ARG A 349 11.92 -25.38 -27.43
CA ARG A 349 11.13 -25.37 -28.67
C ARG A 349 11.98 -25.11 -29.91
N ILE A 350 12.93 -24.18 -29.85
CA ILE A 350 13.87 -23.93 -30.97
C ILE A 350 14.65 -25.20 -31.32
N ILE A 351 15.17 -25.92 -30.31
CA ILE A 351 15.90 -27.18 -30.53
C ILE A 351 14.99 -28.26 -31.15
N PHE A 352 13.74 -28.37 -30.70
CA PHE A 352 12.83 -29.44 -31.12
C PHE A 352 12.09 -29.16 -32.45
N VAL A 353 11.77 -27.91 -32.75
CA VAL A 353 10.90 -27.52 -33.88
C VAL A 353 11.67 -26.78 -34.98
N GLY A 354 12.93 -26.38 -34.72
CA GLY A 354 13.83 -25.82 -35.74
C GLY A 354 13.42 -24.44 -36.30
N THR A 355 12.42 -23.78 -35.72
CA THR A 355 11.87 -22.53 -36.24
C THR A 355 12.65 -21.32 -35.70
N SER A 356 13.25 -20.55 -36.61
CA SER A 356 14.14 -19.41 -36.34
C SER A 356 13.41 -18.05 -36.34
N GLU A 357 12.08 -18.00 -36.46
CA GLU A 357 11.31 -16.74 -36.62
C GLU A 357 10.95 -16.02 -35.30
N GLU A 358 11.46 -16.46 -34.14
CA GLU A 358 11.16 -15.88 -32.83
C GLU A 358 12.19 -14.88 -32.21
N PRO A 359 13.17 -14.28 -32.94
CA PRO A 359 14.22 -13.48 -32.30
C PRO A 359 13.70 -12.14 -31.74
N ASP A 360 12.63 -11.58 -32.31
CA ASP A 360 12.15 -10.24 -31.93
C ASP A 360 11.33 -10.25 -30.62
N LEU A 361 10.48 -11.26 -30.42
CA LEU A 361 9.73 -11.44 -29.17
C LEU A 361 10.66 -11.69 -27.97
N ARG A 362 11.81 -12.33 -28.23
CA ARG A 362 12.82 -12.69 -27.23
C ARG A 362 13.62 -11.47 -26.76
N LYS A 363 13.94 -10.54 -27.66
CA LYS A 363 14.63 -9.27 -27.33
C LYS A 363 13.78 -8.39 -26.42
N GLU A 364 12.49 -8.24 -26.72
CA GLU A 364 11.59 -7.36 -25.95
C GLU A 364 11.39 -7.85 -24.49
N LEU A 365 11.45 -9.16 -24.24
CA LEU A 365 11.32 -9.74 -22.90
C LEU A 365 12.63 -9.73 -22.09
N LEU A 366 13.78 -9.93 -22.75
CA LEU A 366 15.09 -10.05 -22.12
C LEU A 366 15.79 -8.69 -21.90
N ASP A 367 15.58 -7.72 -22.79
CA ASP A 367 16.21 -6.39 -22.66
C ASP A 367 15.51 -5.50 -21.64
N LYS A 368 14.29 -5.85 -21.19
CA LYS A 368 13.60 -5.08 -20.15
C LYS A 368 14.30 -5.33 -18.80
N PRO A 369 14.88 -4.28 -18.18
CA PRO A 369 15.68 -4.42 -16.96
C PRO A 369 14.86 -5.10 -15.85
N ASP A 370 15.55 -5.82 -14.97
CA ASP A 370 14.90 -6.47 -13.83
C ASP A 370 14.13 -5.44 -13.01
N PHE A 371 12.81 -5.61 -12.97
CA PHE A 371 11.94 -4.74 -12.21
C PHE A 371 12.23 -4.93 -10.71
N VAL A 372 12.72 -3.88 -10.07
CA VAL A 372 12.96 -3.85 -8.63
C VAL A 372 12.11 -2.74 -8.03
N LEU A 373 11.22 -3.09 -7.10
CA LEU A 373 10.49 -2.10 -6.33
C LEU A 373 11.48 -1.25 -5.51
N THR A 374 11.26 0.05 -5.45
CA THR A 374 12.14 0.97 -4.70
C THR A 374 11.37 1.94 -3.81
N GLY A 375 11.85 2.14 -2.58
CA GLY A 375 11.42 3.21 -1.71
C GLY A 375 12.17 4.50 -2.02
N CYS A 376 11.49 5.47 -2.64
CA CYS A 376 12.03 6.77 -3.07
C CYS A 376 13.27 6.68 -3.99
N GLY A 377 13.50 5.56 -4.69
CA GLY A 377 14.74 5.30 -5.44
C GLY A 377 15.99 5.11 -4.58
N VAL A 378 15.87 5.16 -3.25
CA VAL A 378 16.97 5.02 -2.29
C VAL A 378 17.05 3.60 -1.74
N LEU A 379 15.90 2.98 -1.46
CA LEU A 379 15.83 1.68 -0.81
C LEU A 379 15.31 0.63 -1.80
N PHE A 380 16.19 -0.25 -2.26
CA PHE A 380 15.83 -1.36 -3.14
C PHE A 380 15.26 -2.53 -2.32
N TYR A 381 14.04 -2.96 -2.63
CA TYR A 381 13.42 -4.08 -1.96
C TYR A 381 14.00 -5.40 -2.51
N ARG A 382 14.98 -5.95 -1.81
CA ARG A 382 15.54 -7.28 -2.03
C ARG A 382 15.45 -8.09 -0.74
N LYS A 383 15.46 -9.42 -0.83
CA LYS A 383 15.54 -10.27 0.37
C LYS A 383 16.77 -9.98 1.24
N SER A 384 17.87 -9.55 0.62
CA SER A 384 19.07 -9.09 1.34
C SER A 384 18.81 -7.87 2.23
N SER A 385 17.87 -7.00 1.85
CA SER A 385 17.47 -5.83 2.64
C SER A 385 16.77 -6.23 3.95
N VAL A 386 16.08 -7.37 3.99
CA VAL A 386 15.52 -7.95 5.23
C VAL A 386 16.66 -8.30 6.19
N LEU A 387 17.66 -9.03 5.69
CA LEU A 387 18.82 -9.46 6.47
C LEU A 387 19.62 -8.26 6.97
N ALA A 388 19.82 -7.25 6.12
CA ALA A 388 20.49 -6.01 6.51
C ALA A 388 19.72 -5.25 7.59
N ALA A 389 18.39 -5.17 7.51
CA ALA A 389 17.57 -4.51 8.53
C ALA A 389 17.64 -5.24 9.89
N ILE A 390 17.52 -6.57 9.89
CA ILE A 390 17.67 -7.39 11.10
C ILE A 390 19.09 -7.28 11.67
N GLY A 391 20.10 -7.36 10.81
CA GLY A 391 21.51 -7.20 11.18
C GLY A 391 21.78 -5.84 11.82
N ALA A 392 21.29 -4.75 11.21
CA ALA A 392 21.40 -3.41 11.78
C ALA A 392 20.71 -3.30 13.14
N LEU A 393 19.50 -3.86 13.29
CA LEU A 393 18.80 -3.90 14.58
C LEU A 393 19.63 -4.64 15.65
N LEU A 394 20.21 -5.79 15.31
CA LEU A 394 21.07 -6.55 16.21
C LEU A 394 22.33 -5.75 16.57
N THR A 395 23.01 -5.14 15.60
CA THR A 395 24.22 -4.33 15.82
C THR A 395 23.91 -3.14 16.73
N TYR A 396 22.84 -2.39 16.49
CA TYR A 396 22.45 -1.27 17.36
C TYR A 396 22.05 -1.75 18.75
N THR A 397 21.37 -2.89 18.86
CA THR A 397 21.03 -3.51 20.15
C THR A 397 22.29 -3.86 20.95
N VAL A 398 23.26 -4.53 20.33
CA VAL A 398 24.55 -4.88 20.94
C VAL A 398 25.34 -3.61 21.33
N LEU A 399 25.37 -2.59 20.46
CA LEU A 399 26.04 -1.33 20.75
C LEU A 399 25.42 -0.62 21.97
N VAL A 400 24.09 -0.59 22.06
CA VAL A 400 23.39 -0.01 23.21
C VAL A 400 23.75 -0.79 24.49
N ILE A 401 23.71 -2.13 24.44
CA ILE A 401 24.10 -2.98 25.58
C ILE A 401 25.53 -2.66 26.02
N SER A 402 26.48 -2.63 25.07
CA SER A 402 27.89 -2.33 25.34
C SER A 402 28.07 -0.96 26.00
N ILE A 403 27.48 0.10 25.44
CA ILE A 403 27.56 1.45 26.01
C ILE A 403 26.93 1.52 27.41
N THR A 404 25.80 0.84 27.62
CA THR A 404 25.17 0.79 28.95
C THR A 404 26.04 0.04 29.94
N HIS A 405 26.66 -1.08 29.56
CA HIS A 405 27.55 -1.84 30.44
C HIS A 405 28.78 -1.02 30.86
N THR A 406 29.40 -0.28 29.93
CA THR A 406 30.59 0.54 30.20
C THR A 406 30.31 1.76 31.10
N ARG A 407 29.06 2.25 31.20
CA ARG A 407 28.71 3.36 32.11
C ARG A 407 28.45 2.93 33.56
N TYR A 408 28.34 1.62 33.82
CA TYR A 408 28.07 1.07 35.16
C TYR A 408 29.28 0.37 35.80
N GLN A 409 30.42 0.33 35.10
CA GLN A 409 31.75 0.09 35.67
C GLN A 409 32.41 1.45 35.87
#